data_AF-A0A368KAB0-F1
#
_entry.id   AF-A0A368KAB0-F1
#
_cell.length_a   1.000
_cell.length_b   1.000
_cell.length_c   1.000
_cell.angle_alpha   90.00
_cell.angle_beta   90.00
_cell.angle_gamma   90.00
#
_symmetry.space_group_name_H-M   'P 1'
#
loop_
_entity.id
_entity.type
_entity.pdbx_description
1 polymer ?
#
loop_
_entity_poly.entity_id
_entity_poly.type
_entity_poly.pdbx_seq_one_letter_code
_entity_poly.pdbx_strand_id
1 'polypeptide(L)' 'MSDIVSLRQFKKRKARDEKEKTATENRVRHGRTGTEKKFEREQARKTKEFLERNRIEPENPTPASPASGALSGNNGEDGA' A
#
# COMPACT_ATOMS: atom_id res chain seq x y z
N MET A 1 -20.91 24.80 43.70
CA MET A 1 -21.02 23.45 43.12
C MET A 1 -19.66 23.13 42.50
N SER A 2 -18.95 22.14 43.00
CA SER A 2 -17.60 21.82 42.50
C SER A 2 -17.69 20.61 41.59
N ASP A 3 -17.23 20.73 40.34
CA ASP A 3 -17.24 19.62 39.39
C ASP A 3 -16.20 18.58 39.77
N ILE A 4 -16.67 17.43 40.25
CA ILE A 4 -15.83 16.28 40.59
C ILE A 4 -15.44 15.58 39.29
N VAL A 5 -14.28 15.95 38.76
CA VAL A 5 -13.71 15.28 37.58
C VAL A 5 -12.93 14.03 37.99
N SER A 6 -13.22 12.91 37.32
CA SER A 6 -12.51 11.66 37.58
C SER A 6 -11.07 11.72 37.06
N LEU A 7 -10.10 11.57 37.96
CA LEU A 7 -8.67 11.51 37.61
C LEU A 7 -8.37 10.42 36.56
N ARG A 8 -9.10 9.30 36.59
CA ARG A 8 -8.98 8.23 35.59
C ARG A 8 -9.35 8.73 34.20
N GLN A 9 -10.44 9.50 34.08
CA GLN A 9 -10.88 10.04 32.80
C GLN A 9 -9.87 11.06 32.26
N PHE A 10 -9.31 11.90 33.13
CA PHE A 10 -8.27 12.86 32.76
C PHE A 10 -7.01 12.16 32.24
N LYS A 11 -6.50 11.15 32.97
CA LYS A 11 -5.36 10.33 32.53
C LYS A 11 -5.64 9.63 31.19
N LYS A 12 -6.86 9.10 31.01
CA LYS A 12 -7.28 8.45 29.77
C LYS A 12 -7.33 9.42 28.58
N ARG A 13 -7.76 10.68 28.79
CA ARG A 13 -7.74 11.72 27.75
C ARG A 13 -6.30 12.04 27.35
N LYS A 14 -5.42 12.35 28.31
CA LYS A 14 -4.00 12.61 28.01
C LYS A 14 -3.33 11.48 27.22
N ALA A 15 -3.55 10.23 27.63
CA ALA A 15 -3.01 9.07 26.93
C ALA A 15 -3.57 8.88 25.51
N ARG A 16 -4.78 9.38 25.21
CA ARG A 16 -5.32 9.40 23.85
C ARG A 16 -4.68 10.51 23.03
N ASP A 17 -4.52 11.69 23.60
CA ASP A 17 -3.92 12.84 22.91
C ASP A 17 -2.46 12.56 22.52
N GLU A 18 -1.69 11.90 23.39
CA GLU A 18 -0.31 11.46 23.09
C GLU A 18 -0.28 10.42 21.95
N LYS A 19 -1.22 9.49 21.94
CA LYS A 19 -1.36 8.51 20.85
C LYS A 19 -1.75 9.17 19.53
N GLU A 20 -2.56 10.22 19.58
CA GLU A 20 -2.95 10.97 18.38
C GLU A 20 -1.76 11.72 17.78
N LYS A 21 -0.95 12.40 18.61
CA LYS A 21 0.29 13.06 18.16
C LYS A 21 1.25 12.08 17.48
N THR A 22 1.53 10.95 18.12
CA THR A 22 2.39 9.92 17.51
C THR A 22 1.78 9.34 16.22
N ALA A 23 0.46 9.19 16.14
CA ALA A 23 -0.21 8.78 14.91
C ALA A 23 -0.08 9.82 13.79
N THR A 24 -0.12 11.12 14.10
CA THR A 24 0.12 12.19 13.12
C THR A 24 1.55 12.17 12.59
N GLU A 25 2.55 12.03 13.47
CA GLU A 25 3.96 11.89 13.08
C GLU A 25 4.18 10.65 12.22
N ASN A 26 3.55 9.53 12.57
CA ASN A 26 3.63 8.30 11.80
C ASN A 26 2.97 8.43 10.43
N ARG A 27 1.86 9.19 10.31
CA ARG A 27 1.24 9.50 9.01
C ARG A 27 2.17 10.37 8.15
N VAL A 28 2.87 11.34 8.74
CA VAL A 28 3.86 12.15 8.01
C VAL A 28 5.07 11.32 7.59
N ARG A 29 5.65 10.54 8.52
CA ARG A 29 6.88 9.76 8.31
C ARG A 29 6.69 8.59 7.36
N HIS A 30 5.59 7.86 7.49
CA HIS A 30 5.35 6.63 6.73
C HIS A 30 4.32 6.80 5.61
N GLY A 31 3.70 7.98 5.50
CA GLY A 31 2.67 8.30 4.52
C GLY A 31 1.35 7.61 4.80
N ARG A 32 1.30 6.29 4.56
CA ARG A 32 0.08 5.48 4.64
C ARG A 32 -0.10 4.84 6.00
N THR A 33 -1.30 4.96 6.56
CA THR A 33 -1.67 4.29 7.80
C THR A 33 -1.85 2.78 7.59
N GLY A 34 -1.75 1.99 8.65
CA GLY A 34 -1.92 0.53 8.57
C GLY A 34 -3.30 0.11 8.04
N THR A 35 -4.34 0.91 8.30
CA THR A 35 -5.71 0.72 7.79
C THR A 35 -5.80 0.99 6.29
N GLU A 36 -5.17 2.06 5.81
CA GLU A 36 -5.09 2.36 4.36
C GLU A 36 -4.36 1.26 3.61
N LYS A 37 -3.22 0.77 4.14
CA LYS A 37 -2.48 -0.35 3.55
C LYS A 37 -3.28 -1.65 3.53
N LYS A 38 -4.16 -1.88 4.52
CA LYS A 38 -5.06 -3.05 4.52
C LYS A 38 -6.13 -2.90 3.44
N PHE A 39 -6.78 -1.74 3.38
CA PHE A 39 -7.78 -1.43 2.38
C PHE A 39 -7.23 -1.55 0.95
N GLU A 40 -6.05 -0.98 0.68
CA GLU A 40 -5.39 -1.06 -0.62
C GLU A 40 -5.06 -2.52 -1.01
N ARG A 41 -4.57 -3.32 -0.07
CA ARG A 41 -4.33 -4.76 -0.32
C ARG A 41 -5.60 -5.52 -0.64
N GLU A 42 -6.70 -5.25 0.08
CA GLU A 42 -7.99 -5.88 -0.20
C GLU A 42 -8.56 -5.44 -1.54
N GLN A 43 -8.43 -4.17 -1.90
CA GLN A 43 -8.81 -3.66 -3.22
C GLN A 43 -7.99 -4.34 -4.32
N ALA A 44 -6.67 -4.37 -4.18
CA ALA A 44 -5.79 -5.05 -5.13
C ALA A 44 -6.08 -6.56 -5.25
N ARG A 45 -6.51 -7.20 -4.16
CA ARG A 45 -6.94 -8.61 -4.20
C ARG A 45 -8.23 -8.76 -5.01
N LYS A 46 -9.24 -7.93 -4.74
CA LYS A 46 -10.52 -7.95 -5.47
C LYS A 46 -10.35 -7.67 -6.95
N THR A 47 -9.51 -6.69 -7.33
CA THR A 47 -9.26 -6.37 -8.73
C THR A 47 -8.56 -7.54 -9.43
N LYS A 48 -7.57 -8.17 -8.80
CA LYS A 48 -6.94 -9.39 -9.33
C LYS A 48 -7.96 -10.52 -9.50
N GLU A 49 -8.74 -10.82 -8.47
CA GLU A 49 -9.79 -11.86 -8.55
C GLU A 49 -10.81 -11.56 -9.67
N PHE A 50 -11.19 -10.30 -9.86
CA PHE A 50 -12.09 -9.89 -10.94
C PHE A 50 -11.46 -10.12 -12.32
N LEU A 51 -10.20 -9.73 -12.49
CA LEU A 51 -9.47 -9.91 -13.75
C LEU A 51 -9.29 -11.39 -14.09
N GLU A 52 -8.92 -12.23 -13.11
CA GLU A 52 -8.80 -13.68 -13.31
C GLU A 52 -10.14 -14.31 -13.71
N ARG A 53 -11.25 -13.93 -13.04
CA ARG A 53 -12.59 -14.45 -13.38
C ARG A 53 -13.07 -14.01 -14.76
N ASN A 54 -12.70 -12.81 -15.21
CA ASN A 54 -13.09 -12.28 -16.52
C ASN A 54 -12.03 -12.56 -17.59
N ARG A 55 -10.97 -13.32 -17.26
CA ARG A 55 -9.95 -13.70 -18.22
C ARG A 55 -10.54 -14.72 -19.19
N ILE A 56 -10.86 -14.25 -20.38
CA ILE A 56 -11.18 -15.12 -21.51
C ILE A 56 -9.83 -15.56 -22.08
N GLU A 57 -9.49 -16.84 -21.91
CA GLU A 57 -8.34 -17.42 -22.60
C GLU A 57 -8.65 -17.44 -24.10
N PRO A 58 -7.72 -16.96 -24.96
CA PRO A 58 -7.91 -17.11 -26.40
C PRO A 58 -7.90 -18.60 -26.74
N GLU A 59 -8.94 -19.06 -27.44
CA GLU A 59 -9.20 -20.47 -27.80
C GLU A 59 -8.13 -21.10 -28.74
N ASN A 60 -7.04 -20.39 -29.04
CA ASN A 60 -5.87 -20.96 -29.70
C ASN A 60 -4.59 -20.36 -29.10
N PRO A 61 -3.83 -21.10 -28.28
CA PRO A 61 -2.42 -20.77 -28.11
C PRO A 61 -1.72 -21.17 -29.42
N THR A 62 -1.67 -20.26 -30.40
CA THR A 62 -0.81 -20.45 -31.58
C THR A 62 0.63 -20.67 -31.09
N PRO A 63 1.22 -21.87 -31.30
CA PRO A 63 2.63 -22.04 -30.99
C PRO A 63 3.46 -21.41 -32.12
N ALA A 64 4.37 -20.52 -31.73
CA ALA A 64 5.45 -19.89 -32.50
C ALA A 64 5.20 -18.47 -33.07
N SER A 65 5.92 -17.50 -32.50
CA SER A 65 6.76 -16.61 -33.32
C SER A 65 8.04 -16.24 -32.55
N PRO A 66 9.17 -16.91 -32.81
CA PRO A 66 10.48 -16.51 -32.31
C PRO A 66 11.18 -15.61 -33.34
N ALA A 67 10.89 -14.30 -33.37
CA ALA A 67 11.76 -13.30 -34.01
C ALA A 67 11.25 -11.85 -33.83
N SER A 68 11.70 -11.19 -32.77
CA SER A 68 12.01 -9.75 -32.80
C SER A 68 13.16 -9.57 -31.81
N GLY A 69 14.41 -9.72 -32.23
CA GLY A 69 15.05 -8.82 -33.17
C GLY A 69 16.14 -8.11 -32.36
N ALA A 70 17.37 -8.56 -32.56
CA ALA A 70 18.55 -8.05 -31.90
C ALA A 70 18.75 -6.55 -32.12
N LEU A 71 19.01 -5.82 -31.03
CA LEU A 71 19.97 -4.72 -30.91
C LEU A 71 20.38 -4.75 -29.42
N SER A 72 21.44 -5.45 -28.99
CA SER A 72 22.83 -5.04 -29.15
C SER A 72 23.01 -3.52 -29.19
N GLY A 73 22.69 -2.87 -28.08
CA GLY A 73 23.16 -1.53 -27.76
C GLY A 73 24.21 -1.63 -26.67
N ASN A 74 25.48 -1.72 -27.07
CA ASN A 74 26.61 -1.46 -26.20
C ASN A 74 26.44 -0.06 -25.58
N ASN A 75 26.50 0.04 -24.25
CA ASN A 75 26.94 1.25 -23.57
C ASN A 75 27.77 0.81 -22.36
N GLY A 76 29.04 0.54 -22.62
CA GLY A 76 30.07 0.67 -21.60
C GLY A 76 30.67 2.05 -21.75
N GLU A 77 30.40 2.93 -20.79
CA GLU A 77 31.22 4.08 -20.38
C GLU A 77 30.85 4.26 -18.89
N ASP A 78 31.60 3.62 -17.99
CA ASP A 78 32.75 4.21 -17.27
C ASP A 78 32.38 5.39 -16.36
N GLY A 79 32.71 5.24 -15.08
CA GLY A 79 33.24 6.39 -14.32
C GLY A 79 32.57 6.71 -12.98
N ALA A 80 33.23 6.25 -11.91
CA ALA A 80 33.38 6.86 -10.58
C ALA A 80 32.16 6.96 -9.64
#